data_AF-A0A497JHF9-F1
#
_entry.id   AF-A0A497JHF9-F1
#
_cell.length_a   1.000
_cell.length_b   1.000
_cell.length_c   1.000
_cell.angle_alpha   90.00
_cell.angle_beta   90.00
_cell.angle_gamma   90.00
#
_symmetry.space_group_name_H-M   'P 1'
#
loop_
_entity.id
_entity.type
_entity.pdbx_description
1 polymer ?
#
loop_
_entity_poly.entity_id
_entity_poly.type
_entity_poly.pdbx_seq_one_letter_code
_entity_poly.pdbx_strand_id
1 'polypeptide(L)'
;MDKRAFVLSLDATLCLVIVAVVIIATLISIANIKLNQHELLILQKEHDLLKHWVKTRASEDEMIEQANALLANENFTIEINDKKVFSSGDTASNKAISSTAFIFDEELNVKRMKLTVFK
;
A
#
# COMPACT_ATOMS: atom_id res chain seq x y z
N MET A 1 -25.68 50.85 -13.11
CA MET A 1 -24.44 50.10 -12.87
C MET A 1 -23.48 50.39 -14.00
N ASP A 2 -22.29 50.91 -13.68
CA ASP A 2 -21.27 51.17 -14.68
C ASP A 2 -20.81 49.85 -15.31
N LYS A 3 -20.87 49.75 -16.64
CA LYS A 3 -20.47 48.55 -17.39
C LYS A 3 -19.06 48.07 -17.01
N ARG A 4 -18.18 49.01 -16.64
CA ARG A 4 -16.82 48.74 -16.17
C ARG A 4 -16.77 48.01 -14.83
N ALA A 5 -17.64 48.35 -13.89
CA ALA A 5 -17.71 47.67 -12.59
C ALA A 5 -18.25 46.24 -12.73
N PHE A 6 -19.19 46.01 -13.64
CA PHE A 6 -19.70 44.68 -13.96
C PHE A 6 -18.60 43.80 -14.59
N VAL A 7 -17.88 44.31 -15.60
CA VAL A 7 -16.77 43.59 -16.23
C VAL A 7 -15.66 43.27 -15.21
N LEU A 8 -15.28 44.23 -14.37
CA LEU A 8 -14.29 44.01 -13.32
C LEU A 8 -14.71 42.93 -12.31
N SER A 9 -16.00 42.93 -11.91
CA SER A 9 -16.53 41.91 -11.00
C SER A 9 -16.55 40.51 -11.65
N LEU A 10 -16.80 40.45 -12.96
CA LEU A 10 -16.82 39.20 -13.72
C LEU A 10 -15.41 38.64 -13.87
N ASP A 11 -14.44 39.49 -14.22
CA ASP A 11 -13.01 39.10 -14.31
C ASP A 11 -12.46 38.66 -12.94
N ALA A 12 -12.81 39.36 -11.87
CA ALA A 12 -12.42 38.98 -10.51
C ALA A 12 -13.02 37.62 -10.10
N THR A 13 -14.30 37.39 -10.44
CA THR A 13 -14.97 36.11 -10.17
C THR A 13 -14.32 34.98 -10.98
N LEU A 14 -14.01 35.22 -12.25
CA LEU A 14 -13.35 34.24 -13.12
C LEU A 14 -11.95 33.88 -12.59
N CYS A 15 -11.20 34.89 -12.14
CA CYS A 15 -9.89 34.70 -11.53
C CYS A 15 -9.97 33.85 -10.26
N LEU A 16 -10.95 34.11 -9.38
CA LEU A 16 -11.18 33.30 -8.18
C LEU A 16 -11.56 31.85 -8.52
N VAL A 17 -12.38 31.64 -9.55
CA VAL A 17 -12.74 30.28 -10.01
C VAL A 17 -11.50 29.54 -10.52
N ILE A 18 -10.66 30.19 -11.32
CA ILE A 18 -9.41 29.60 -11.82
C ILE A 18 -8.49 29.21 -10.65
N VAL A 19 -8.30 30.11 -9.68
CA VAL A 19 -7.47 29.84 -8.50
C VAL A 19 -8.01 28.66 -7.69
N ALA A 20 -9.33 28.62 -7.45
CA ALA A 20 -9.96 27.52 -6.74
C ALA A 20 -9.76 26.17 -7.46
N VAL A 21 -9.93 26.14 -8.79
CA VAL A 21 -9.72 24.93 -9.59
C VAL A 21 -8.28 24.44 -9.51
N VAL A 22 -7.29 25.34 -9.60
CA VAL A 22 -5.87 24.99 -9.51
C VAL A 22 -5.54 24.42 -8.13
N ILE A 23 -6.04 25.04 -7.05
CA ILE A 23 -5.84 24.54 -5.68
C ILE A 23 -6.45 23.15 -5.51
N ILE A 24 -7.69 22.95 -5.96
CA ILE A 24 -8.38 21.65 -5.86
C ILE A 24 -7.63 20.57 -6.65
N ALA A 25 -7.25 20.86 -7.90
CA ALA A 25 -6.56 19.91 -8.77
C ALA A 25 -5.17 19.50 -8.22
N THR A 26 -4.44 20.45 -7.65
CA THR A 26 -3.11 20.19 -7.05
C THR A 26 -3.23 19.39 -5.76
N LEU A 27 -4.18 19.70 -4.88
CA LEU A 27 -4.43 18.94 -3.65
C LEU A 27 -4.83 17.49 -3.93
N ILE A 28 -5.73 17.26 -4.89
CA ILE A 28 -6.14 15.91 -5.31
C ILE A 28 -4.94 15.14 -5.87
N SER A 29 -4.12 15.77 -6.70
CA SER A 29 -2.93 15.14 -7.29
C SER A 29 -1.92 14.73 -6.21
N ILE A 30 -1.67 15.59 -5.22
CA ILE A 30 -0.76 15.30 -4.09
C ILE A 30 -1.32 14.16 -3.23
N ALA A 31 -2.62 14.15 -2.96
CA ALA A 31 -3.26 13.09 -2.19
C ALA A 31 -3.14 11.72 -2.87
N ASN A 32 -3.36 11.67 -4.20
CA ASN A 32 -3.20 10.44 -4.99
C ASN A 32 -1.74 9.96 -5.02
N ILE A 33 -0.77 10.87 -5.11
CA ILE A 33 0.66 10.51 -5.05
C ILE A 33 1.01 9.89 -3.70
N LYS A 34 0.54 10.47 -2.58
CA LYS A 34 0.78 9.91 -1.23
C LYS A 34 0.16 8.52 -1.07
N LEU A 35 -1.03 8.29 -1.62
CA LEU A 35 -1.69 6.99 -1.54
C LEU A 35 -0.87 5.91 -2.28
N ASN A 36 -0.39 6.24 -3.47
CA ASN A 36 0.46 5.36 -4.27
C ASN A 36 1.83 5.10 -3.62
N GLN A 37 2.41 6.11 -2.96
CA GLN A 37 3.67 5.94 -2.22
C GLN A 37 3.53 4.96 -1.05
N HIS A 38 2.42 5.01 -0.30
CA HIS A 38 2.18 4.06 0.79
C HIS A 38 2.02 2.63 0.27
N GLU A 39 1.28 2.45 -0.82
CA GLU A 39 1.12 1.13 -1.46
C GLU A 39 2.44 0.58 -2.02
N LEU A 40 3.25 1.41 -2.66
CA LEU A 40 4.58 1.05 -3.13
C LEU A 40 5.51 0.65 -1.97
N LEU A 41 5.42 1.34 -0.84
CA LEU A 41 6.24 1.07 0.34
C LEU A 41 5.83 -0.25 1.02
N ILE A 42 4.53 -0.56 1.09
CA ILE A 42 4.04 -1.87 1.54
C ILE A 42 4.57 -2.97 0.62
N LEU A 43 4.42 -2.82 -0.70
CA LEU A 43 4.90 -3.80 -1.67
C LEU A 43 6.41 -4.03 -1.58
N GLN A 44 7.18 -2.95 -1.37
CA GLN A 44 8.62 -3.06 -1.18
C GLN A 44 8.98 -3.83 0.09
N LYS A 45 8.28 -3.56 1.21
CA LYS A 45 8.47 -4.30 2.46
C LYS A 45 8.14 -5.79 2.31
N GLU A 46 7.04 -6.12 1.62
CA GLU A 46 6.67 -7.51 1.34
C GLU A 46 7.77 -8.21 0.52
N HIS A 47 8.25 -7.57 -0.53
CA HIS A 47 9.28 -8.14 -1.39
C HIS A 47 10.61 -8.35 -0.65
N ASP A 48 11.02 -7.37 0.16
CA ASP A 48 12.24 -7.46 0.95
C ASP A 48 12.15 -8.56 2.02
N LEU A 49 11.00 -8.71 2.68
CA LEU A 49 10.73 -9.80 3.62
C LEU A 49 10.78 -11.17 2.93
N LEU A 50 10.07 -11.33 1.81
CA LEU A 50 10.08 -12.59 1.06
C LEU A 50 11.49 -12.95 0.60
N LYS A 51 12.25 -11.98 0.09
CA LYS A 51 13.65 -12.18 -0.32
C LYS A 51 14.54 -12.56 0.87
N HIS A 52 14.32 -11.95 2.03
CA HIS A 52 15.05 -12.29 3.24
C HIS A 52 14.77 -13.73 3.65
N TRP A 53 13.50 -14.13 3.77
CA TRP A 53 13.10 -15.49 4.12
C TRP A 53 13.61 -16.54 3.14
N VAL A 54 13.63 -16.23 1.84
CA VAL A 54 14.22 -17.10 0.82
C VAL A 54 15.72 -17.32 1.06
N LYS A 55 16.45 -16.27 1.47
CA LYS A 55 17.89 -16.34 1.70
C LYS A 55 18.23 -17.03 3.03
N THR A 56 17.47 -16.76 4.08
CA THR A 56 17.76 -17.26 5.43
C THR A 56 17.14 -18.60 5.72
N ARG A 57 16.19 -19.08 4.89
CA ARG A 57 15.34 -20.23 5.19
C ARG A 57 14.70 -20.10 6.57
N ALA A 58 14.14 -18.92 6.84
CA ALA A 58 13.53 -18.59 8.12
C ALA A 58 12.49 -19.66 8.53
N SER A 59 12.39 -19.94 9.83
CA SER A 59 11.33 -20.80 10.35
C SER A 59 9.97 -20.08 10.33
N GLU A 60 8.86 -20.82 10.43
CA GLU A 60 7.52 -20.21 10.45
C GLU A 60 7.37 -19.17 11.58
N ASP A 61 7.94 -19.45 12.76
CA ASP A 61 7.92 -18.53 13.90
C ASP A 61 8.72 -17.24 13.64
N GLU A 62 9.91 -17.37 13.02
CA GLU A 62 10.73 -16.22 12.63
C GLU A 62 10.04 -15.35 11.57
N MET A 63 9.34 -15.98 10.62
CA MET A 63 8.57 -15.24 9.61
C MET A 63 7.44 -14.42 10.25
N ILE A 64 6.75 -14.99 11.23
CA ILE A 64 5.68 -14.30 11.97
C ILE A 64 6.24 -13.13 12.78
N GLU A 65 7.35 -13.33 13.51
CA GLU A 65 7.98 -12.29 14.31
C GLU A 65 8.45 -11.11 13.43
N GLN A 66 9.15 -11.41 12.34
CA GLN A 66 9.67 -10.39 11.43
C GLN A 66 8.55 -9.64 10.70
N ALA A 67 7.49 -10.34 10.28
CA ALA A 67 6.33 -9.70 9.67
C ALA A 67 5.60 -8.78 10.67
N ASN A 68 5.41 -9.23 11.91
CA ASN A 68 4.81 -8.39 12.96
C ASN A 68 5.67 -7.15 13.26
N ALA A 69 7.00 -7.26 13.24
CA ALA A 69 7.89 -6.12 13.47
C ALA A 69 7.84 -5.08 12.33
N LEU A 70 7.78 -5.53 11.07
CA LEU A 70 7.83 -4.65 9.88
C LEU A 70 6.46 -4.09 9.46
N LEU A 71 5.38 -4.82 9.76
CA LEU A 71 3.99 -4.54 9.40
C LEU A 71 3.11 -4.29 10.63
N ALA A 72 3.68 -3.85 11.77
CA ALA A 72 2.98 -3.66 13.04
C ALA A 72 1.68 -2.85 12.98
N ASN A 73 1.53 -1.96 11.98
CA ASN A 73 0.36 -1.09 11.80
C ASN A 73 -0.59 -1.55 10.67
N GLU A 74 -0.33 -2.70 10.05
CA GLU A 74 -1.08 -3.20 8.90
C GLU A 74 -1.63 -4.61 9.21
N ASN A 75 -2.81 -4.94 8.68
CA ASN A 75 -3.36 -6.29 8.80
C ASN A 75 -2.71 -7.16 7.72
N PHE A 76 -2.27 -8.37 8.05
CA PHE A 76 -1.62 -9.23 7.07
C PHE A 76 -1.90 -10.71 7.30
N THR A 77 -1.75 -11.52 6.26
CA THR A 77 -1.84 -12.98 6.32
C THR A 77 -0.62 -13.59 5.65
N ILE A 78 -0.05 -14.60 6.31
CA ILE A 78 1.04 -15.43 5.78
C ILE A 78 0.44 -16.79 5.41
N GLU A 79 0.61 -17.19 4.16
CA GLU A 79 0.23 -18.49 3.63
C GLU A 79 1.48 -19.25 3.19
N ILE A 80 1.61 -20.52 3.58
CA ILE A 80 2.67 -21.42 3.16
C ILE A 80 2.01 -22.68 2.58
N ASN A 81 2.35 -23.07 1.35
CA ASN A 81 1.71 -24.18 0.61
C ASN A 81 0.19 -24.08 0.54
N ASP A 82 -0.31 -22.87 0.27
CA ASP A 82 -1.74 -22.54 0.23
C ASP A 82 -2.47 -22.82 1.58
N LYS A 83 -1.71 -23.06 2.67
CA LYS A 83 -2.21 -23.16 4.04
C LYS A 83 -1.95 -21.86 4.77
N LYS A 84 -2.98 -21.29 5.37
CA LYS A 84 -2.88 -20.09 6.20
C LYS A 84 -2.13 -20.42 7.50
N VAL A 85 -0.96 -19.80 7.69
CA VAL A 85 -0.08 -20.01 8.85
C VAL A 85 -0.33 -18.94 9.90
N PHE A 86 -0.53 -17.69 9.48
CA PHE A 86 -0.78 -16.58 10.40
C PHE A 86 -1.70 -15.52 9.82
N SER A 87 -2.44 -14.84 10.69
CA SER A 87 -3.30 -13.69 10.37
C SER A 87 -3.15 -12.64 11.46
N SER A 88 -2.77 -11.43 11.08
CA SER A 88 -2.87 -10.25 11.93
C SER A 88 -4.13 -9.45 11.55
N GLY A 89 -5.01 -9.24 12.53
CA GLY A 89 -6.18 -8.36 12.43
C GLY A 89 -7.33 -8.86 11.56
N ASP A 90 -8.21 -7.94 11.19
CA ASP A 90 -9.40 -8.23 10.38
C ASP A 90 -9.02 -8.35 8.89
N THR A 91 -9.37 -9.47 8.29
CA THR A 91 -9.01 -9.81 6.90
C THR A 91 -10.13 -9.51 5.90
N ALA A 92 -11.23 -8.91 6.37
CA ALA A 92 -12.39 -8.54 5.57
C ALA A 92 -12.22 -7.25 4.75
N SER A 93 -11.00 -6.95 4.27
CA SER A 93 -10.75 -5.78 3.43
C SER A 93 -10.92 -6.10 1.94
N ASN A 94 -11.53 -5.16 1.21
CA ASN A 94 -11.64 -5.18 -0.26
C ASN A 94 -10.33 -4.82 -0.99
N LYS A 95 -9.30 -4.32 -0.28
CA LYS A 95 -7.99 -3.98 -0.86
C LYS A 95 -6.91 -4.84 -0.22
N ALA A 96 -6.50 -5.86 -0.96
CA ALA A 96 -5.40 -6.74 -0.59
C ALA A 96 -4.24 -6.57 -1.58
N ILE A 97 -3.04 -6.37 -1.06
CA ILE A 97 -1.79 -6.47 -1.83
C ILE A 97 -1.21 -7.83 -1.48
N SER A 98 -0.89 -8.65 -2.48
CA SER A 98 -0.35 -9.99 -2.25
C SER A 98 0.90 -10.23 -3.06
N SER A 99 1.97 -10.65 -2.38
CA SER A 99 3.23 -11.05 -3.00
C SER A 99 3.46 -12.54 -2.75
N THR A 100 3.88 -13.26 -3.80
CA THR A 100 4.15 -14.70 -3.73
C THR A 100 5.63 -14.96 -4.03
N ALA A 101 6.26 -15.82 -3.24
CA ALA A 101 7.60 -16.33 -3.48
C ALA A 101 7.63 -17.86 -3.33
N PHE A 102 8.61 -18.49 -3.95
CA PHE A 102 8.88 -19.92 -3.77
C PHE A 102 10.16 -20.08 -2.96
N ILE A 103 10.10 -20.91 -1.93
CA ILE A 103 11.27 -21.34 -1.14
C ILE A 103 11.47 -22.84 -1.27
N PHE A 104 12.70 -23.28 -1.02
CA PHE A 104 13.02 -24.69 -0.91
C PHE A 104 13.18 -25.04 0.56
N ASP A 105 12.50 -26.09 0.99
CA ASP A 105 12.67 -26.68 2.32
C ASP A 105 14.05 -27.33 2.48
N GLU A 106 14.41 -27.72 3.70
CA GLU A 106 15.64 -28.48 3.98
C GLU A 106 15.74 -29.78 3.16
N GLU A 107 14.60 -30.35 2.78
CA GLU A 107 14.47 -31.53 1.92
C GLU A 107 14.39 -31.21 0.42
N LEU A 108 14.69 -29.97 -0.02
CA LEU A 108 14.55 -29.47 -1.40
C LEU A 108 13.11 -29.48 -1.95
N ASN A 109 12.11 -29.65 -1.09
CA ASN A 109 10.70 -29.53 -1.48
C ASN A 109 10.34 -28.06 -1.72
N VAL A 110 9.66 -27.76 -2.83
CA VAL A 110 9.19 -26.40 -3.13
C VAL A 110 8.04 -26.04 -2.21
N LYS A 111 8.25 -25.05 -1.33
CA LYS A 111 7.23 -24.41 -0.51
C LYS A 111 6.80 -23.08 -1.17
N ARG A 112 5.51 -22.91 -1.45
CA ARG A 112 4.97 -21.62 -1.93
C ARG A 112 4.65 -20.75 -0.72
N MET A 113 5.22 -19.55 -0.64
CA MET A 113 4.88 -18.57 0.37
C MET A 113 4.14 -17.39 -0.26
N LYS A 114 3.08 -16.96 0.40
CA LYS A 114 2.29 -15.81 -0.01
C LYS A 114 2.04 -14.93 1.21
N LEU A 115 2.51 -13.69 1.11
CA LEU A 115 2.24 -12.64 2.08
C LEU A 115 1.16 -11.76 1.48
N THR A 116 0.06 -11.57 2.21
CA THR A 116 -1.05 -10.71 1.79
C THR A 116 -1.29 -9.65 2.85
N VAL A 117 -1.15 -8.38 2.51
CA VAL A 117 -1.46 -7.24 3.38
C VAL A 117 -2.84 -6.67 3.03
N PHE A 118 -3.70 -6.52 4.04
CA PHE A 118 -5.09 -6.06 3.97
C PHE A 118 -5.20 -4.62 4.51
N LYS A 119 -6.03 -3.80 3.85
CA LYS A 119 -6.12 -2.36 4.11
C LYS A 119 -7.51 -1.82 4.43
#